data_AF-A0A2T6L237-F1
#
_entry.id   AF-A0A2T6L237-F1
#
_cell.length_a   1.000
_cell.length_b   1.000
_cell.length_c   1.000
_cell.angle_alpha   90.00
_cell.angle_beta   90.00
_cell.angle_gamma   90.00
#
_symmetry.space_group_name_H-M   'P 1'
#
loop_
_entity.id
_entity.type
_entity.pdbx_description
1 polymer ?
#
loop_
_entity_poly.entity_id
_entity_poly.type
_entity_poly.pdbx_seq_one_letter_code
_entity_poly.pdbx_strand_id
1 'polypeptide(L)'
;MRIRTLIARTTLIVMALSGCSGGGEPASPVVTSSAKTATSPAQPETATPEQLASIIAGNETDWRETIDGAGECRMLWVVPSDDAAVQANAFSCYLREQTIVLSTGNAARDLRELAPPNDMRSTYDETLSALDEISSVDLTGVCGEDSVPADSDECIQTLGTLFAAYNGFESVLDQWKPYI
;
A
#
# COMPACT_ATOMS: atom_id res chain seq x y z
N MET A 1 -29.81 -4.99 -30.08
CA MET A 1 -28.79 -5.19 -31.14
C MET A 1 -28.24 -3.83 -31.56
N ARG A 2 -27.06 -3.45 -31.07
CA ARG A 2 -26.07 -2.56 -31.71
C ARG A 2 -24.88 -2.39 -30.75
N ILE A 3 -23.85 -3.19 -31.02
CA ILE A 3 -22.51 -3.12 -30.46
C ILE A 3 -21.81 -1.91 -31.07
N ARG A 4 -21.15 -1.08 -30.26
CA ARG A 4 -20.10 -0.17 -30.73
C ARG A 4 -18.93 -0.18 -29.76
N THR A 5 -18.01 -1.08 -30.06
CA THR A 5 -16.63 -1.14 -29.60
C THR A 5 -15.88 0.10 -30.10
N LEU A 6 -15.18 0.81 -29.24
CA LEU A 6 -14.18 1.82 -29.61
C LEU A 6 -12.87 1.50 -28.89
N ILE A 7 -11.99 0.87 -29.65
CA ILE A 7 -10.57 0.65 -29.34
C ILE A 7 -9.86 1.97 -29.70
N ALA A 8 -9.28 2.66 -28.73
CA ALA A 8 -8.41 3.80 -28.97
C ALA A 8 -7.01 3.50 -28.43
N ARG A 9 -6.04 3.66 -29.34
CA ARG A 9 -4.68 3.13 -29.30
C ARG A 9 -3.77 3.94 -28.36
N THR A 10 -3.04 3.21 -27.53
CA THR A 10 -1.88 3.65 -26.76
C THR A 10 -0.79 4.20 -27.70
N THR A 11 -0.34 5.43 -27.47
CA THR A 11 0.86 5.99 -28.11
C THR A 11 1.94 6.10 -27.04
N LEU A 12 2.92 5.21 -27.10
CA LEU A 12 4.06 5.15 -26.19
C LEU A 12 5.20 5.95 -26.82
N ILE A 13 5.50 7.13 -26.28
CA ILE A 13 6.64 7.97 -26.71
C ILE A 13 7.85 7.55 -25.88
N VAL A 14 8.75 6.79 -26.50
CA VAL A 14 10.07 6.47 -25.93
C VAL A 14 11.00 7.65 -26.22
N MET A 15 11.35 8.41 -25.18
CA MET A 15 12.41 9.42 -25.27
C MET A 15 13.77 8.70 -25.29
N ALA A 16 14.42 8.71 -26.45
CA ALA A 16 15.80 8.28 -26.60
C ALA A 16 16.74 9.35 -26.05
N LEU A 17 17.40 9.07 -24.93
CA LEU A 17 18.50 9.87 -24.42
C LEU A 17 19.78 9.50 -25.17
N SER A 18 20.24 10.43 -26.01
CA SER A 18 21.55 10.45 -26.64
C SER A 18 22.66 10.64 -25.60
N GLY A 19 23.44 9.58 -25.35
CA GLY A 19 24.66 9.59 -24.54
C GLY A 19 25.90 9.37 -25.42
N CYS A 20 26.92 10.18 -25.19
CA CYS A 20 28.08 10.45 -26.04
C CYS A 20 28.99 9.24 -26.33
N SER A 21 29.39 9.10 -27.60
CA SER A 21 30.40 8.15 -28.06
C SER A 21 31.81 8.70 -27.78
N GLY A 22 32.63 7.94 -27.06
CA GLY A 22 34.07 8.14 -26.97
C GLY A 22 34.76 6.79 -27.10
N GLY A 23 35.36 6.54 -28.27
CA GLY A 23 36.01 5.28 -28.60
C GLY A 23 37.42 5.13 -28.02
N GLY A 24 37.86 3.87 -27.92
CA GLY A 24 39.26 3.51 -27.68
C GLY A 24 39.44 2.13 -27.04
N GLU A 25 39.57 1.09 -27.85
CA GLU A 25 40.32 -0.14 -27.53
C GLU A 25 41.55 -0.16 -28.47
N PRO A 26 42.66 -0.91 -28.25
CA PRO A 26 42.86 -1.98 -27.27
C PRO A 26 44.25 -2.06 -26.57
N ALA A 27 44.36 -2.88 -25.51
CA ALA A 27 45.43 -3.88 -25.28
C ALA A 27 45.41 -4.46 -23.84
N SER A 28 45.35 -5.79 -23.75
CA SER A 28 45.81 -6.62 -22.60
C SER A 28 47.36 -6.80 -22.67
N PRO A 29 48.13 -7.30 -21.66
CA PRO A 29 47.69 -8.30 -20.65
C PRO A 29 48.40 -8.32 -19.25
N VAL A 30 47.92 -9.25 -18.40
CA VAL A 30 48.53 -9.91 -17.20
C VAL A 30 48.84 -9.08 -15.95
N VAL A 31 48.19 -9.41 -14.81
CA VAL A 31 48.84 -9.95 -13.58
C VAL A 31 47.80 -10.75 -12.75
N THR A 32 48.10 -12.03 -12.55
CA THR A 32 47.52 -12.90 -11.53
C THR A 32 47.81 -12.35 -10.13
N SER A 33 46.77 -12.10 -9.34
CA SER A 33 46.86 -12.25 -7.89
C SER A 33 45.51 -12.68 -7.34
N SER A 34 45.37 -14.00 -7.12
CA SER A 34 44.31 -14.55 -6.31
C SER A 34 44.54 -14.14 -4.85
N ALA A 35 44.10 -12.93 -4.49
CA ALA A 35 43.74 -12.67 -3.12
C ALA A 35 42.37 -13.33 -2.90
N LYS A 36 42.36 -14.48 -2.22
CA LYS A 36 41.14 -14.95 -1.54
C LYS A 36 40.80 -13.89 -0.50
N THR A 37 39.98 -12.92 -0.87
CA THR A 37 39.22 -12.15 0.10
C THR A 37 38.35 -13.17 0.81
N ALA A 38 38.64 -13.42 2.08
CA ALA A 38 37.71 -14.10 2.96
C ALA A 38 36.45 -13.23 2.96
N THR A 39 35.43 -13.65 2.22
CA THR A 39 34.08 -13.16 2.41
C THR A 39 33.71 -13.54 3.83
N SER A 40 33.89 -12.61 4.76
CA SER A 40 33.20 -12.64 6.04
C SER A 40 31.73 -12.90 5.72
N PRO A 41 31.04 -13.84 6.41
CA PRO A 41 29.62 -14.02 6.18
C PRO A 41 28.97 -12.65 6.35
N ALA A 42 28.40 -12.13 5.26
CA ALA A 42 27.64 -10.90 5.31
C ALA A 42 26.60 -11.09 6.40
N GLN A 43 26.66 -10.27 7.45
CA GLN A 43 25.54 -10.19 8.36
C GLN A 43 24.32 -9.81 7.50
N PRO A 44 23.13 -10.36 7.76
CA PRO A 44 21.93 -9.87 7.11
C PRO A 44 21.90 -8.35 7.29
N GLU A 45 21.90 -7.60 6.18
CA GLU A 45 21.77 -6.15 6.26
C GLU A 45 20.38 -5.87 6.81
N THR A 46 20.32 -5.47 8.08
CA THR A 46 19.08 -5.02 8.72
C THR A 46 18.72 -3.65 8.18
N ALA A 47 17.45 -3.43 7.89
CA ALA A 47 16.95 -2.11 7.50
C ALA A 47 17.14 -1.11 8.65
N THR A 48 17.35 0.17 8.31
CA THR A 48 17.35 1.24 9.31
C THR A 48 15.91 1.60 9.70
N PRO A 49 15.70 2.23 10.88
CA PRO A 49 14.40 2.76 11.25
C PRO A 49 13.76 3.65 10.17
N GLU A 50 14.55 4.48 9.51
CA GLU A 50 14.10 5.39 8.46
C GLU A 50 13.66 4.64 7.20
N GLN A 51 14.33 3.53 6.86
CA GLN A 51 13.92 2.69 5.74
C GLN A 51 12.55 2.05 6.00
N LEU A 52 12.32 1.53 7.21
CA LEU A 52 11.02 0.99 7.60
C LEU A 52 9.94 2.08 7.65
N ALA A 53 10.26 3.22 8.28
CA ALA A 53 9.34 4.34 8.42
C ALA A 53 8.93 4.93 7.07
N SER A 54 9.82 4.93 6.06
CA SER A 54 9.50 5.43 4.72
C SER A 54 8.34 4.70 4.04
N ILE A 55 8.13 3.41 4.36
CA ILE A 55 7.00 2.64 3.83
C ILE A 55 5.69 3.12 4.45
N ILE A 56 5.68 3.37 5.76
CA ILE A 56 4.52 3.90 6.49
C ILE A 56 4.24 5.34 6.07
N ALA A 57 5.28 6.17 6.00
CA ALA A 57 5.22 7.57 5.60
C ALA A 57 4.53 7.77 4.24
N GLY A 58 4.71 6.84 3.31
CA GLY A 58 4.17 6.92 1.96
C GLY A 58 2.64 6.98 1.90
N ASN A 59 1.93 6.51 2.93
CA ASN A 59 0.46 6.46 2.96
C ASN A 59 -0.14 7.01 4.26
N GLU A 60 0.67 7.42 5.23
CA GLU A 60 0.23 7.75 6.59
C GLU A 60 -0.89 8.78 6.63
N THR A 61 -0.76 9.86 5.85
CA THR A 61 -1.73 10.95 5.85
C THR A 61 -3.07 10.49 5.27
N ASP A 62 -3.05 9.74 4.17
CA ASP A 62 -4.27 9.23 3.54
C ASP A 62 -4.97 8.19 4.43
N TRP A 63 -4.19 7.37 5.14
CA TRP A 63 -4.71 6.43 6.12
C TRP A 63 -5.38 7.14 7.28
N ARG A 64 -4.73 8.15 7.88
CA ARG A 64 -5.33 8.94 8.96
C ARG A 64 -6.60 9.65 8.52
N GLU A 65 -6.58 10.28 7.35
CA GLU A 65 -7.78 10.94 6.84
C GLU A 65 -8.93 9.95 6.67
N THR A 66 -8.63 8.74 6.21
CA THR A 66 -9.64 7.68 6.05
C THR A 66 -10.16 7.18 7.40
N ILE A 67 -9.28 6.96 8.38
CA ILE A 67 -9.65 6.57 9.75
C ILE A 67 -10.55 7.64 10.39
N ASP A 68 -10.15 8.90 10.33
CA ASP A 68 -10.88 10.04 10.91
C ASP A 68 -12.28 10.19 10.28
N GLY A 69 -12.39 9.98 8.97
CA GLY A 69 -13.65 10.04 8.23
C GLY A 69 -14.52 8.79 8.30
N ALA A 70 -13.98 7.65 8.79
CA ALA A 70 -14.63 6.36 8.69
C ALA A 70 -15.97 6.30 9.45
N GLY A 71 -16.09 7.04 10.56
CA GLY A 71 -17.35 7.12 11.31
C GLY A 71 -18.48 7.77 10.52
N GLU A 72 -18.21 8.88 9.82
CA GLU A 72 -19.19 9.54 8.95
C GLU A 72 -19.52 8.66 7.74
N CYS A 73 -18.49 8.05 7.13
CA CYS A 73 -18.67 7.09 6.06
C CYS A 73 -19.58 5.93 6.45
N ARG A 74 -19.42 5.39 7.66
CA ARG A 74 -20.27 4.31 8.18
C ARG A 74 -21.74 4.72 8.29
N MET A 75 -22.01 5.96 8.68
CA MET A 75 -23.38 6.47 8.83
C MET A 75 -24.14 6.49 7.50
N LEU A 76 -23.45 6.75 6.39
CA LEU A 76 -24.03 6.73 5.05
C LEU A 76 -24.51 5.33 4.62
N TRP A 77 -23.98 4.27 5.22
CA TRP A 77 -24.32 2.88 4.90
C TRP A 77 -25.34 2.24 5.86
N VAL A 78 -25.46 2.73 7.10
CA VAL A 78 -26.48 2.22 8.05
C VAL A 78 -27.79 2.98 8.00
N VAL A 79 -27.79 4.21 7.49
CA VAL A 79 -28.99 5.04 7.35
C VAL A 79 -29.37 5.11 5.87
N PRO A 80 -30.40 4.37 5.42
CA PRO A 80 -30.79 4.37 4.02
C PRO A 80 -31.25 5.77 3.58
N SER A 81 -30.87 6.16 2.36
CA SER A 81 -31.22 7.44 1.75
C SER A 81 -31.36 7.32 0.24
N ASP A 82 -32.43 7.91 -0.29
CA ASP A 82 -32.67 8.01 -1.74
C ASP A 82 -32.06 9.30 -2.36
N ASP A 83 -31.40 10.13 -1.55
CA ASP A 83 -30.77 11.36 -2.03
C ASP A 83 -29.49 11.06 -2.83
N ALA A 84 -29.43 11.60 -4.06
CA ALA A 84 -28.34 11.33 -4.98
C ALA A 84 -26.97 11.84 -4.48
N ALA A 85 -26.94 12.93 -3.70
CA ALA A 85 -25.68 13.42 -3.13
C ALA A 85 -25.22 12.51 -1.98
N VAL A 86 -26.15 12.00 -1.17
CA VAL A 86 -25.84 11.01 -0.13
C VAL A 86 -25.28 9.72 -0.74
N GLN A 87 -25.89 9.22 -1.83
CA GLN A 87 -25.39 8.03 -2.53
C GLN A 87 -24.00 8.25 -3.16
N ALA A 88 -23.75 9.43 -3.73
CA ALA A 88 -22.44 9.77 -4.27
C ALA A 88 -21.37 9.81 -3.16
N ASN A 89 -21.69 10.39 -2.00
CA ASN A 89 -20.80 10.41 -0.84
C ASN A 89 -20.54 9.00 -0.29
N ALA A 90 -21.57 8.14 -0.23
CA ALA A 90 -21.41 6.75 0.19
C ALA A 90 -20.44 6.00 -0.74
N PHE A 91 -20.57 6.19 -2.06
CA PHE A 91 -19.65 5.60 -3.03
C PHE A 91 -18.22 6.14 -2.89
N SER A 92 -18.04 7.45 -2.70
CA SER A 92 -16.71 8.02 -2.42
C SER A 92 -16.08 7.45 -1.14
N CYS A 93 -16.87 7.25 -0.10
CA CYS A 93 -16.43 6.55 1.11
C CYS A 93 -15.97 5.14 0.79
N TYR A 94 -16.78 4.36 0.07
CA TYR A 94 -16.39 3.00 -0.32
C TYR A 94 -15.07 2.93 -1.09
N LEU A 95 -14.81 3.87 -2.00
CA LEU A 95 -13.54 3.92 -2.72
C LEU A 95 -12.35 4.22 -1.79
N ARG A 96 -12.54 5.07 -0.77
CA ARG A 96 -11.51 5.33 0.25
C ARG A 96 -11.22 4.08 1.08
N GLU A 97 -12.27 3.39 1.52
CA GLU A 97 -12.17 2.11 2.26
C GLU A 97 -11.43 1.04 1.46
N GLN A 98 -11.73 0.91 0.15
CA GLN A 98 -10.95 0.01 -0.73
C GLN A 98 -9.49 0.44 -0.86
N THR A 99 -9.24 1.75 -0.96
CA THR A 99 -7.88 2.29 -1.14
C THR A 99 -7.01 1.99 0.06
N ILE A 100 -7.52 2.11 1.29
CA ILE A 100 -6.77 1.77 2.50
C ILE A 100 -6.54 0.25 2.62
N VAL A 101 -7.52 -0.60 2.27
CA VAL A 101 -7.31 -2.06 2.20
C VAL A 101 -6.17 -2.43 1.25
N LEU A 102 -6.13 -1.84 0.06
CA LEU A 102 -5.09 -2.11 -0.93
C LEU A 102 -3.72 -1.56 -0.51
N SER A 103 -3.66 -0.32 -0.05
CA SER A 103 -2.39 0.34 0.32
C SER A 103 -1.77 -0.27 1.56
N THR A 104 -2.56 -0.69 2.55
CA THR A 104 -2.04 -1.44 3.72
C THR A 104 -1.48 -2.80 3.32
N GLY A 105 -2.11 -3.51 2.38
CA GLY A 105 -1.58 -4.77 1.85
C GLY A 105 -0.25 -4.59 1.12
N ASN A 106 -0.12 -3.53 0.32
CA ASN A 106 1.14 -3.16 -0.32
C ASN A 106 2.23 -2.83 0.71
N ALA A 107 1.92 -2.01 1.71
CA ALA A 107 2.85 -1.65 2.78
C ALA A 107 3.29 -2.87 3.60
N ALA A 108 2.37 -3.80 3.91
CA ALA A 108 2.69 -5.03 4.63
C ALA A 108 3.61 -5.94 3.81
N ARG A 109 3.41 -6.00 2.49
CA ARG A 109 4.29 -6.75 1.59
C ARG A 109 5.69 -6.12 1.56
N ASP A 110 5.76 -4.81 1.39
CA ASP A 110 7.04 -4.08 1.29
C ASP A 110 7.82 -4.14 2.62
N LEU A 111 7.13 -4.05 3.77
CA LEU A 111 7.78 -4.21 5.09
C LEU A 111 8.40 -5.59 5.28
N ARG A 112 7.76 -6.64 4.77
CA ARG A 112 8.27 -8.02 4.86
C ARG A 112 9.52 -8.26 4.03
N GLU A 113 9.81 -7.41 3.06
CA GLU A 113 11.06 -7.46 2.29
C GLU A 113 12.26 -6.92 3.11
N LEU A 114 11.99 -6.26 4.24
CA LEU A 114 12.99 -5.65 5.11
C LEU A 114 13.12 -6.39 6.44
N ALA A 115 14.36 -6.70 6.84
CA ALA A 115 14.64 -7.25 8.16
C ALA A 115 14.74 -6.11 9.21
N PRO A 116 13.90 -6.07 10.25
CA PRO A 116 13.93 -4.98 11.21
C PRO A 116 15.12 -5.10 12.18
N PRO A 117 15.66 -3.97 12.66
CA PRO A 117 16.63 -3.96 13.74
C PRO A 117 15.96 -4.47 15.03
N ASN A 118 16.76 -5.02 15.96
CA ASN A 118 16.22 -5.73 17.13
C ASN A 118 15.36 -4.85 18.05
N ASP A 119 15.71 -3.58 18.16
CA ASP A 119 15.01 -2.58 18.96
C ASP A 119 13.65 -2.17 18.38
N MET A 120 13.44 -2.31 17.07
CA MET A 120 12.16 -2.02 16.42
C MET A 120 11.26 -3.24 16.23
N ARG A 121 11.68 -4.43 16.67
CA ARG A 121 10.96 -5.67 16.36
C ARG A 121 9.50 -5.65 16.83
N SER A 122 9.22 -5.12 18.03
CA SER A 122 7.85 -5.00 18.54
C SER A 122 7.00 -4.11 17.64
N THR A 123 7.45 -2.89 17.36
CA THR A 123 6.74 -1.94 16.49
C THR A 123 6.56 -2.51 15.08
N TYR A 124 7.57 -3.19 14.53
CA TYR A 124 7.47 -3.87 13.24
C TYR A 124 6.39 -4.97 13.24
N ASP A 125 6.40 -5.87 14.23
CA ASP A 125 5.45 -6.98 14.31
C ASP A 125 4.01 -6.48 14.55
N GLU A 126 3.83 -5.48 15.42
CA GLU A 126 2.54 -4.82 15.67
C GLU A 126 2.03 -4.12 14.40
N THR A 127 2.92 -3.49 13.64
CA THR A 127 2.57 -2.83 12.39
C THR A 127 2.13 -3.82 11.33
N LEU A 128 2.87 -4.91 11.14
CA LEU A 128 2.45 -5.97 10.22
C LEU A 128 1.10 -6.56 10.60
N SER A 129 0.87 -6.80 11.90
CA SER A 129 -0.41 -7.33 12.38
C SER A 129 -1.58 -6.40 12.03
N ALA A 130 -1.44 -5.09 12.23
CA ALA A 130 -2.50 -4.14 11.92
C ALA A 130 -2.73 -3.97 10.40
N LEU A 131 -1.65 -3.94 9.62
CA LEU A 131 -1.75 -3.85 8.15
C LEU A 131 -2.40 -5.12 7.57
N ASP A 132 -2.07 -6.30 8.10
CA ASP A 132 -2.68 -7.57 7.69
C ASP A 132 -4.16 -7.64 8.07
N GLU A 133 -4.52 -7.17 9.26
CA GLU A 133 -5.92 -7.13 9.70
C GLU A 133 -6.78 -6.32 8.72
N ILE A 134 -6.33 -5.12 8.34
CA ILE A 134 -7.02 -4.27 7.37
C ILE A 134 -7.01 -4.89 5.97
N SER A 135 -5.84 -5.29 5.47
CA SER A 135 -5.70 -5.76 4.09
C SER A 135 -6.37 -7.12 3.84
N SER A 136 -6.67 -7.89 4.89
CA SER A 136 -7.43 -9.13 4.79
C SER A 136 -8.93 -8.96 4.59
N VAL A 137 -9.45 -7.73 4.74
CA VAL A 137 -10.88 -7.44 4.54
C VAL A 137 -11.21 -7.49 3.04
N ASP A 138 -12.00 -8.47 2.64
CA ASP A 138 -12.44 -8.64 1.25
C ASP A 138 -13.64 -7.75 0.89
N LEU A 139 -13.42 -6.43 0.81
CA LEU A 139 -14.45 -5.51 0.36
C LEU A 139 -14.85 -5.79 -1.10
N THR A 140 -13.87 -6.01 -1.95
CA THR A 140 -14.08 -6.17 -3.38
C THR A 140 -14.93 -7.40 -3.70
N GLY A 141 -14.65 -8.54 -3.07
CA GLY A 141 -15.41 -9.78 -3.24
C GLY A 141 -16.80 -9.74 -2.60
N VAL A 142 -16.97 -9.07 -1.46
CA VAL A 142 -18.25 -9.02 -0.74
C VAL A 142 -19.17 -7.90 -1.24
N CYS A 143 -18.62 -6.71 -1.47
CA CYS A 143 -19.35 -5.49 -1.83
C CYS A 143 -19.33 -5.19 -3.34
N GLY A 144 -18.37 -5.73 -4.11
CA GLY A 144 -18.23 -5.56 -5.57
C GLY A 144 -17.12 -4.59 -6.00
N GLU A 145 -16.58 -4.77 -7.22
CA GLU A 145 -15.37 -4.06 -7.71
C GLU A 145 -15.59 -2.57 -8.04
N ASP A 146 -16.52 -2.27 -8.95
CA ASP A 146 -16.52 -0.97 -9.67
C ASP A 146 -17.90 -0.30 -9.79
N SER A 147 -18.87 -0.73 -8.98
CA SER A 147 -20.23 -0.19 -8.98
C SER A 147 -20.63 0.30 -7.59
N VAL A 148 -21.84 0.86 -7.49
CA VAL A 148 -22.51 1.04 -6.20
C VAL A 148 -22.34 -0.27 -5.40
N PRO A 149 -21.71 -0.22 -4.22
CA PRO A 149 -21.56 -1.38 -3.34
C PRO A 149 -22.86 -2.13 -3.16
N ALA A 150 -22.77 -3.45 -3.03
CA ALA A 150 -23.92 -4.26 -2.73
C ALA A 150 -24.59 -3.76 -1.44
N ASP A 151 -25.86 -3.37 -1.55
CA ASP A 151 -26.71 -3.10 -0.39
C ASP A 151 -27.14 -4.43 0.24
N SER A 152 -26.19 -5.07 0.93
CA SER A 152 -26.35 -6.36 1.57
C SER A 152 -25.85 -6.30 3.01
N ASP A 153 -26.48 -7.10 3.88
CA ASP A 153 -26.05 -7.24 5.27
C ASP A 153 -24.58 -7.67 5.37
N GLU A 154 -24.12 -8.50 4.43
CA GLU A 154 -22.74 -8.98 4.36
C GLU A 154 -21.77 -7.82 4.07
N CYS A 155 -22.06 -6.98 3.07
CA CYS A 155 -21.23 -5.81 2.77
C CYS A 155 -21.20 -4.82 3.94
N ILE A 156 -22.36 -4.55 4.55
CA ILE A 156 -22.48 -3.70 5.74
C ILE A 156 -21.66 -4.24 6.91
N GLN A 157 -21.64 -5.56 7.11
CA GLN A 157 -20.86 -6.23 8.14
C GLN A 157 -19.36 -6.17 7.85
N THR A 158 -18.94 -6.39 6.59
CA THR A 158 -17.53 -6.32 6.18
C THR A 158 -16.98 -4.90 6.35
N LEU A 159 -17.72 -3.86 5.96
CA LEU A 159 -17.39 -2.46 6.25
C LEU A 159 -17.30 -2.19 7.76
N GLY A 160 -18.18 -2.80 8.56
CA GLY A 160 -18.11 -2.71 10.02
C GLY A 160 -16.87 -3.37 10.62
N THR A 161 -16.41 -4.48 10.03
CA THR A 161 -15.18 -5.17 10.45
C THR A 161 -13.95 -4.31 10.15
N LEU A 162 -13.90 -3.71 8.97
CA LEU A 162 -12.85 -2.76 8.60
C LEU A 162 -12.80 -1.56 9.55
N PHE A 163 -13.95 -0.95 9.85
CA PHE A 163 -14.05 0.14 10.81
C PHE A 163 -13.53 -0.25 12.20
N ALA A 164 -13.77 -1.48 12.65
CA ALA A 164 -13.26 -1.96 13.94
C ALA A 164 -11.72 -2.03 13.96
N ALA A 165 -11.10 -2.47 12.86
CA ALA A 165 -9.65 -2.57 12.71
C ALA A 165 -8.93 -1.21 12.82
N TYR A 166 -9.60 -0.12 12.42
CA TYR A 166 -9.03 1.24 12.50
C TYR A 166 -8.65 1.68 13.92
N ASN A 167 -9.35 1.21 14.95
CA ASN A 167 -9.03 1.54 16.34
C ASN A 167 -7.62 1.06 16.74
N GLY A 168 -7.24 -0.13 16.27
CA GLY A 168 -5.90 -0.66 16.51
C GLY A 168 -4.85 0.04 15.64
N PHE A 169 -5.20 0.29 14.38
CA PHE A 169 -4.26 0.85 13.42
C PHE A 169 -3.86 2.30 13.74
N GLU A 170 -4.78 3.15 14.21
CA GLU A 170 -4.44 4.51 14.63
C GLU A 170 -3.36 4.53 15.72
N SER A 171 -3.48 3.63 16.71
CA SER A 171 -2.50 3.49 17.78
C SER A 171 -1.13 3.04 17.25
N VAL A 172 -1.11 2.19 16.23
CA VAL A 172 0.13 1.77 15.55
C VAL A 172 0.76 2.94 14.81
N LEU A 173 -0.01 3.71 14.04
CA LEU A 173 0.50 4.89 13.33
C LEU A 173 1.12 5.92 14.28
N ASP A 174 0.57 6.03 15.49
CA ASP A 174 1.11 6.91 16.53
C ASP A 174 2.50 6.50 17.03
N GLN A 175 2.82 5.21 17.02
CA GLN A 175 4.17 4.72 17.37
C GLN A 175 5.22 5.15 16.35
N TRP A 176 4.81 5.39 15.10
CA TRP A 176 5.71 5.78 14.03
C TRP A 176 6.05 7.27 14.04
N LYS A 177 5.25 8.14 14.68
CA LYS A 177 5.45 9.61 14.77
C LYS A 177 6.91 10.07 15.06
N PRO A 178 7.72 9.38 15.87
CA PRO A 178 9.12 9.79 16.08
C PRO A 178 10.04 9.60 14.85
N TYR A 179 9.61 8.82 13.86
CA TYR A 179 10.38 8.40 12.69
C TYR A 179 9.88 8.99 11.36
N ILE A 180 8.74 9.69 11.37
CA ILE A 180 8.08 10.35 10.23
C ILE A 180 7.91 11.83 10.51
#